data_AF-A0A1C5UFP2-F1
#
_entry.id   AF-A0A1C5UFP2-F1
#
_cell.length_a   1.000
_cell.length_b   1.000
_cell.length_c   1.000
_cell.angle_alpha   90.00
_cell.angle_beta   90.00
_cell.angle_gamma   90.00
#
_symmetry.space_group_name_H-M   'P 1'
#
loop_
_entity.id
_entity.type
_entity.pdbx_description
1 polymer ?
#
loop_
_entity_poly.entity_id
_entity_poly.type
_entity_poly.pdbx_seq_one_letter_code
_entity_poly.pdbx_strand_id
1 'polypeptide(L)' 'MASFDQKLRTLRLMEILLERTDDTHMLNASELCTILDQEYGISTDRRTIYT' A
#
# COMPACT_ATOMS: atom_id res chain seq x y z
N MET A 1 -12.85 -1.75 15.20
CA MET A 1 -11.39 -1.85 15.00
C MET A 1 -11.03 -1.96 13.52
N ALA A 2 -11.72 -2.76 12.69
CA ALA A 2 -11.42 -2.91 11.24
C ALA A 2 -11.41 -1.61 10.39
N SER A 3 -12.22 -0.59 10.71
CA SER A 3 -12.31 0.64 9.91
C SER A 3 -11.08 1.56 10.07
N PHE A 4 -10.41 1.54 11.23
CA PHE A 4 -9.23 2.37 11.47
C PHE A 4 -8.03 1.87 10.66
N ASP A 5 -7.83 0.55 10.63
CA ASP A 5 -6.76 -0.10 9.85
C ASP A 5 -6.96 0.10 8.35
N GLN A 6 -8.22 0.11 7.88
CA GLN A 6 -8.56 0.40 6.49
C GLN A 6 -8.15 1.83 6.09
N LYS A 7 -8.51 2.83 6.90
CA LYS A 7 -8.15 4.23 6.64
C LYS A 7 -6.64 4.45 6.70
N LEU A 8 -5.97 3.85 7.68
CA LEU A 8 -4.52 3.93 7.82
C LEU A 8 -3.81 3.32 6.61
N ARG A 9 -4.26 2.14 6.16
CA ARG A 9 -3.73 1.50 4.94
C ARG A 9 -3.92 2.36 3.70
N THR A 10 -5.09 2.97 3.52
CA THR A 10 -5.35 3.87 2.38
C THR A 10 -4.39 5.06 2.40
N LEU A 11 -4.15 5.67 3.57
CA LEU A 11 -3.19 6.76 3.70
C LEU A 11 -1.77 6.32 3.34
N ARG A 12 -1.31 5.15 3.84
CA ARG A 12 0.02 4.63 3.50
C ARG A 12 0.17 4.31 2.02
N LEU A 13 -0.87 3.75 1.39
CA LEU A 13 -0.86 3.52 -0.06
C LEU A 13 -0.75 4.83 -0.85
N MET A 14 -1.47 5.88 -0.44
CA MET A 14 -1.38 7.18 -1.09
C MET A 14 0.02 7.80 -0.95
N GLU A 15 0.65 7.70 0.22
CA GLU A 15 2.02 8.15 0.45
C GLU A 15 3.02 7.38 -0.44
N ILE A 16 2.94 6.05 -0.49
CA ILE A 16 3.82 5.22 -1.33
C ILE A 16 3.67 5.58 -2.80
N LEU A 17 2.43 5.73 -3.29
CA LEU A 17 2.18 6.09 -4.68
C LEU A 17 2.70 7.51 -4.99
N LEU A 18 2.56 8.45 -4.06
CA LEU A 18 3.04 9.83 -4.25
C LEU A 18 4.56 9.92 -4.24
N GLU A 19 5.24 9.21 -3.34
CA GLU A 19 6.68 9.36 -3.12
C GLU A 19 7.53 8.42 -3.98
N ARG A 20 6.99 7.27 -4.39
CA ARG A 20 7.75 6.19 -5.04
C ARG A 20 7.26 5.80 -6.42
N THR A 21 6.25 6.48 -6.96
CA THR A 21 5.85 6.30 -8.36
C THR A 21 5.93 7.60 -9.13
N ASP A 22 6.35 7.48 -10.39
CA ASP A 22 6.36 8.55 -11.38
C ASP A 22 6.11 7.92 -12.77
N ASP A 23 6.19 8.71 -13.84
CA ASP A 23 5.93 8.24 -15.21
C ASP A 23 6.90 7.12 -15.67
N THR A 24 8.01 6.92 -14.97
CA THR A 24 9.06 5.93 -15.27
C THR A 24 9.16 4.81 -14.24
N HIS A 25 8.67 5.03 -13.02
CA HIS A 25 8.69 4.09 -11.90
C HIS A 25 7.27 3.63 -11.56
N MET A 26 6.85 2.53 -12.18
CA MET A 26 5.58 1.87 -11.85
C MET A 26 5.78 0.83 -10.75
N LEU A 27 4.91 0.87 -9.74
CA LEU A 27 4.81 -0.18 -8.72
C LEU A 27 3.63 -1.11 -9.00
N ASN A 28 3.86 -2.42 -8.91
CA ASN A 28 2.80 -3.40 -9.01
C ASN A 28 2.23 -3.76 -7.63
N ALA A 29 1.04 -4.38 -7.62
CA ALA A 29 0.35 -4.67 -6.36
C ALA A 29 1.12 -5.64 -5.44
N SER A 30 2.00 -6.51 -5.97
CA SER A 30 2.84 -7.36 -5.12
C SER A 30 3.92 -6.56 -4.41
N GLU A 31 4.54 -5.59 -5.10
CA GLU A 31 5.53 -4.67 -4.51
C GLU A 31 4.89 -3.79 -3.44
N LEU A 32 3.67 -3.28 -3.69
CA LEU A 32 2.91 -2.53 -2.69
C LEU A 32 2.62 -3.36 -1.44
N CYS A 33 2.24 -4.64 -1.59
CA CYS A 33 2.06 -5.54 -0.46
C CYS A 33 3.35 -5.73 0.34
N THR A 34 4.49 -5.91 -0.34
CA THR A 34 5.80 -6.05 0.32
C THR A 34 6.20 -4.79 1.08
N ILE A 35 6.03 -3.60 0.49
CA ILE A 35 6.37 -2.34 1.15
C ILE A 35 5.49 -2.12 2.39
N LEU A 36 4.18 -2.36 2.28
CA LEU A 36 3.25 -2.23 3.40
C LEU A 36 3.60 -3.17 4.56
N ASP A 37 3.98 -4.41 4.26
CA ASP A 37 4.35 -5.40 5.28
C ASP A 37 5.70 -5.06 5.92
N GLN A 38 6.73 -4.77 5.11
CA GLN A 38 8.09 -4.57 5.61
C GLN A 38 8.30 -3.22 6.30
N GLU A 39 7.72 -2.14 5.77
CA GLU A 39 7.98 -0.79 6.29
C GLU A 39 6.92 -0.32 7.30
N TYR A 40 5.68 -0.79 7.14
CA TYR A 40 4.56 -0.33 7.95
C TYR A 40 3.96 -1.44 8.84
N GLY A 41 4.41 -2.70 8.70
CA GLY A 41 3.87 -3.84 9.45
C GLY A 41 2.42 -4.18 9.08
N ILE A 42 1.95 -3.72 7.90
CA ILE A 42 0.58 -3.90 7.44
C ILE A 42 0.55 -5.07 6.46
N SER A 43 0.18 -6.24 6.96
CA SER A 43 -0.01 -7.41 6.11
C SER A 43 -1.22 -7.20 5.18
N THR A 44 -0.97 -7.26 3.87
CA THR A 44 -1.99 -7.08 2.84
C THR A 44 -1.82 -8.09 1.72
N ASP A 45 -2.94 -8.48 1.11
CA ASP A 45 -2.96 -9.29 -0.10
C ASP A 45 -3.34 -8.44 -1.33
N ARG A 46 -3.01 -8.94 -2.53
CA ARG A 46 -3.32 -8.23 -3.79
C ARG A 46 -4.79 -7.84 -3.93
N ARG A 47 -5.74 -8.65 -3.45
CA ARG A 47 -7.17 -8.33 -3.58
C ARG A 47 -7.54 -7.14 -2.71
N THR A 48 -6.93 -7.04 -1.54
CA THR A 48 -7.06 -5.94 -0.60
C THR A 48 -6.49 -4.62 -1.12
N ILE A 49 -5.53 -4.64 -2.05
CA ILE A 49 -5.04 -3.41 -2.72
C ILE A 49 -6.08 -2.84 -3.70
N TYR A 50 -6.90 -3.69 -4.31
CA TYR A 50 -7.90 -3.30 -5.30
C TYR A 50 -9.32 -3.07 -4.72
N THR A 51 -9.50 -3.28 -3.41
CA THR A 51 -10.81 -3.20 -2.72
C THR A 51 -10.83 -2.02 -1.75
#